data_AF-C7LX43-F1
#
_entry.id   AF-C7LX43-F1
#
_cell.length_a   1.000
_cell.length_b   1.000
_cell.length_c   1.000
_cell.angle_alpha   90.00
_cell.angle_beta   90.00
_cell.angle_gamma   90.00
#
_symmetry.space_group_name_H-M   'P 1'
#
loop_
_entity.id
_entity.type
_entity.pdbx_description
1 polymer ?
#
loop_
_entity_poly.entity_id
_entity_poly.type
_entity_poly.pdbx_seq_one_letter_code
_entity_poly.pdbx_strand_id
1 'polypeptide(L)'
;MKNKTTEPPLPYDACNSGVFRPPVETAATILETRLEAAGRRIAAYLRHLPLPEKSRHELALMTLTALAEDPGNNPSQAEARAMTILRELLAEQPIPLFVVPGPPLQRMHMKPEEMDRRPWVRVFLRLGRPLWSMTAYFFNTRLIDIFQYALLLAGLYILDATLR
;
A
#
# COMPACT_ATOMS: atom_id res chain seq x y z
N MET A 1 69.01 -39.15 23.48
CA MET A 1 68.18 -38.49 22.44
C MET A 1 66.79 -38.23 23.01
N LYS A 2 66.40 -36.97 23.15
CA LYS A 2 65.02 -36.46 23.04
C LYS A 2 65.10 -34.94 23.09
N ASN A 3 64.77 -34.33 21.95
CA ASN A 3 64.98 -32.93 21.64
C ASN A 3 64.07 -32.04 22.49
N LYS A 4 64.62 -30.96 23.06
CA LYS A 4 63.83 -29.84 23.58
C LYS A 4 63.28 -29.08 22.37
N THR A 5 62.02 -29.31 22.05
CA THR A 5 61.29 -28.48 21.08
C THR A 5 60.76 -27.27 21.83
N THR A 6 61.43 -26.14 21.68
CA THR A 6 60.96 -24.83 22.15
C THR A 6 59.82 -24.40 21.23
N GLU A 7 58.58 -24.39 21.72
CA GLU A 7 57.46 -23.79 20.99
C GLU A 7 57.65 -22.27 20.92
N PRO A 8 57.42 -21.62 19.76
CA PRO A 8 57.47 -20.16 19.69
C PRO A 8 56.29 -19.55 20.45
N PRO A 9 56.46 -18.36 21.07
CA PRO A 9 55.33 -17.68 21.70
C PRO A 9 54.27 -17.36 20.65
N LEU A 10 53.03 -17.74 20.94
CA LEU A 10 51.86 -17.34 20.16
C LEU A 10 51.82 -15.81 20.06
N PRO A 11 51.45 -15.24 18.90
CA PRO A 11 51.39 -13.79 18.73
C PRO A 11 50.40 -13.20 19.73
N TYR A 12 50.83 -12.16 20.44
CA TYR A 12 50.07 -11.40 21.45
C TYR A 12 48.88 -10.59 20.87
N ASP A 13 48.35 -10.97 19.71
CA ASP A 13 47.34 -10.21 18.97
C ASP A 13 45.90 -10.71 19.20
N ALA A 14 45.66 -11.60 20.18
CA ALA A 14 44.32 -12.14 20.45
C ALA A 14 43.50 -11.34 21.47
N CYS A 15 44.00 -10.20 21.99
CA CYS A 15 43.30 -9.45 23.04
C CYS A 15 43.29 -7.93 22.80
N ASN A 16 43.16 -7.48 21.55
CA ASN A 16 42.40 -6.25 21.37
C ASN A 16 40.93 -6.66 21.46
N SER A 17 40.40 -6.64 22.69
CA SER A 17 38.98 -6.38 22.95
C SER A 17 38.70 -4.97 22.41
N GLY A 18 38.71 -4.87 21.07
CA GLY A 18 38.25 -3.72 20.33
C GLY A 18 36.89 -3.43 20.90
N VAL A 19 36.85 -2.34 21.64
CA VAL A 19 35.68 -1.75 22.25
C VAL A 19 34.59 -1.84 21.19
N PHE A 20 33.72 -2.85 21.31
CA PHE A 20 32.51 -2.95 20.51
C PHE A 20 31.59 -1.90 21.11
N ARG A 21 31.93 -0.63 20.85
CA ARG A 21 31.02 0.47 21.06
C ARG A 21 29.86 0.13 20.13
N PRO A 22 28.65 -0.14 20.65
CA PRO A 22 27.49 -0.21 19.78
C PRO A 22 27.50 1.08 18.95
N PRO A 23 27.18 1.01 17.64
CA PRO A 23 27.17 2.20 16.80
C PRO A 23 26.34 3.25 17.53
N VAL A 24 26.92 4.44 17.70
CA VAL A 24 26.22 5.56 18.35
C VAL A 24 24.95 5.79 17.54
N GLU A 25 23.80 5.50 18.14
CA GLU A 25 22.51 5.72 17.53
C GLU A 25 22.37 7.22 17.29
N THR A 26 22.71 7.65 16.09
CA THR A 26 22.48 9.02 15.65
C THR A 26 20.99 9.20 15.41
N ALA A 27 20.48 10.42 15.58
CA ALA A 27 19.09 10.73 15.27
C ALA A 27 18.70 10.30 13.84
N ALA A 28 19.66 10.35 12.90
CA ALA A 28 19.50 9.86 11.54
C ALA A 28 19.28 8.33 11.48
N THR A 29 20.10 7.53 12.16
CA THR A 29 19.92 6.05 12.17
C THR A 29 18.63 5.62 12.86
N ILE A 30 18.18 6.36 13.86
CA ILE A 30 16.90 6.11 14.54
C ILE A 30 15.73 6.45 13.59
N LEU A 31 15.88 7.50 12.77
CA LEU A 31 14.89 7.85 11.76
C LEU A 31 14.83 6.82 10.63
N GLU A 32 15.97 6.40 10.10
CA GLU A 32 16.07 5.38 9.05
C GLU A 32 15.40 4.07 9.49
N THR A 33 15.71 3.58 10.69
CA THR A 33 15.12 2.34 11.21
C THR A 33 13.60 2.44 11.38
N ARG A 34 13.07 3.60 11.77
CA ARG A 34 11.62 3.86 11.87
C ARG A 34 10.97 3.92 10.50
N LEU A 35 11.58 4.61 9.54
CA LEU A 35 11.09 4.69 8.16
C LEU A 35 11.14 3.33 7.46
N GLU A 36 12.16 2.51 7.73
CA GLU A 36 12.23 1.14 7.22
C GLU A 36 11.10 0.25 7.76
N ALA A 37 10.83 0.31 9.06
CA ALA A 37 9.75 -0.46 9.68
C ALA A 37 8.38 -0.06 9.10
N ALA A 38 8.11 1.25 9.02
CA ALA A 38 6.92 1.79 8.37
C ALA A 38 6.84 1.38 6.89
N GLY A 39 7.93 1.50 6.14
CA GLY A 39 8.01 1.16 4.73
C GLY A 39 7.73 -0.32 4.46
N ARG A 40 8.24 -1.24 5.29
CA ARG A 40 7.92 -2.67 5.19
C ARG A 40 6.43 -2.94 5.36
N ARG A 41 5.79 -2.27 6.32
CA ARG A 41 4.36 -2.42 6.60
C ARG A 41 3.50 -1.83 5.48
N ILE A 42 3.85 -0.65 4.96
CA ILE A 42 3.19 -0.01 3.82
C ILE A 42 3.31 -0.91 2.57
N ALA A 43 4.50 -1.41 2.27
CA ALA A 43 4.72 -2.27 1.11
C ALA A 43 3.92 -3.59 1.19
N ALA A 44 3.84 -4.19 2.38
CA ALA A 44 3.01 -5.37 2.60
C ALA A 44 1.52 -5.06 2.35
N TYR A 45 1.02 -3.93 2.85
CA TYR A 45 -0.38 -3.53 2.66
C TYR A 45 -0.70 -3.25 1.18
N LEU A 46 0.14 -2.47 0.49
CA LEU A 46 -0.06 -2.12 -0.91
C LEU A 46 0.04 -3.32 -1.86
N ARG A 47 0.76 -4.39 -1.49
CA ARG A 47 0.80 -5.63 -2.29
C ARG A 47 -0.54 -6.36 -2.35
N HIS A 48 -1.37 -6.22 -1.33
CA HIS A 48 -2.69 -6.86 -1.28
C HIS A 48 -3.78 -6.04 -1.97
N LEU A 49 -3.51 -4.78 -2.27
CA LEU A 49 -4.44 -3.91 -2.98
C LEU A 49 -4.34 -4.12 -4.50
N PRO A 50 -5.48 -4.17 -5.22
CA PRO A 50 -5.51 -4.32 -6.67
C PRO A 50 -5.20 -2.99 -7.37
N LEU A 51 -3.99 -2.47 -7.12
CA LEU A 51 -3.47 -1.22 -7.66
C LEU A 51 -2.38 -1.48 -8.69
N PRO A 52 -2.29 -0.67 -9.76
CA PRO A 52 -1.12 -0.66 -10.64
C PRO A 52 0.19 -0.52 -9.86
N GLU A 53 1.26 -1.09 -10.38
CA GLU A 53 2.56 -1.02 -9.71
C GLU A 53 3.07 0.42 -9.56
N LYS A 54 2.92 1.26 -10.59
CA LYS A 54 3.32 2.67 -10.53
C LYS A 54 2.62 3.44 -9.40
N SER A 55 1.30 3.32 -9.31
CA SER A 55 0.52 3.98 -8.26
C SER A 55 0.85 3.46 -6.85
N ARG A 56 1.22 2.18 -6.71
CA ARG A 56 1.69 1.63 -5.42
C ARG A 56 3.00 2.28 -4.99
N HIS A 57 3.95 2.42 -5.91
CA HIS A 57 5.25 3.04 -5.61
C HIS A 57 5.11 4.53 -5.31
N GLU A 58 4.29 5.26 -6.07
CA GLU A 58 4.00 6.68 -5.84
C GLU A 58 3.36 6.89 -4.48
N LEU A 59 2.33 6.11 -4.12
CA LEU A 59 1.71 6.16 -2.79
C LEU A 59 2.70 5.86 -1.67
N ALA A 60 3.54 4.84 -1.83
CA ALA A 60 4.56 4.51 -0.84
C ALA A 60 5.53 5.68 -0.62
N LEU A 61 6.00 6.32 -1.70
CA LEU A 61 6.89 7.48 -1.60
C LEU A 61 6.20 8.69 -0.96
N MET A 62 4.96 9.00 -1.34
CA MET A 62 4.19 10.09 -0.74
C MET A 62 3.96 9.86 0.77
N THR A 63 3.67 8.63 1.18
CA THR A 63 3.50 8.32 2.61
C THR A 63 4.79 8.45 3.40
N LEU A 64 5.92 7.96 2.87
CA LEU A 64 7.20 8.00 3.57
C LEU A 64 7.78 9.42 3.64
N THR A 65 7.55 10.24 2.61
CA THR A 65 7.94 11.65 2.63
C THR A 65 7.14 12.45 3.65
N ALA A 66 5.82 12.27 3.71
CA ALA A 66 4.98 12.90 4.75
C ALA A 66 5.33 12.40 6.17
N LEU A 67 5.65 11.11 6.32
CA LEU A 67 6.05 10.55 7.61
C LEU A 67 7.42 11.07 8.10
N ALA A 68 8.31 11.46 7.18
CA ALA A 68 9.62 11.99 7.53
C ALA A 68 9.54 13.35 8.26
N GLU A 69 8.45 14.10 8.07
CA GLU A 69 8.22 15.38 8.75
C GLU A 69 7.88 15.20 10.24
N ASP A 70 7.03 14.22 10.58
CA ASP A 70 6.71 13.87 11.97
C ASP A 70 6.64 12.34 12.22
N PRO A 71 7.80 11.69 12.37
CA PRO A 71 7.90 10.23 12.52
C PRO A 71 7.49 9.74 13.92
N GLY A 72 7.21 10.64 14.87
CA GLY A 72 6.88 10.29 16.25
C GLY A 72 8.07 9.70 17.04
N ASN A 73 7.80 9.29 18.28
CA ASN A 73 8.86 8.91 19.23
C ASN A 73 9.18 7.41 19.23
N ASN A 74 8.26 6.56 18.78
CA ASN A 74 8.38 5.10 18.81
C ASN A 74 8.15 4.49 17.42
N PRO A 75 8.79 3.34 17.10
CA PRO A 75 8.60 2.67 15.81
C PRO A 75 7.14 2.23 15.58
N SER A 76 6.45 1.78 16.63
CA SER A 76 5.02 1.43 16.57
C SER A 76 4.12 2.64 16.29
N GLN A 77 4.50 3.82 16.77
CA GLN A 77 3.78 5.07 16.48
C GLN A 77 4.04 5.52 15.04
N ALA A 78 5.28 5.40 14.55
CA ALA A 78 5.64 5.68 13.17
C ALA A 78 4.82 4.80 12.20
N GLU A 79 4.72 3.50 12.46
CA GLU A 79 3.89 2.58 11.67
C GLU A 79 2.40 2.93 11.68
N ALA A 80 1.84 3.26 12.85
CA ALA A 80 0.43 3.62 12.97
C ALA A 80 0.12 4.90 12.19
N ARG A 81 0.97 5.92 12.31
CA ARG A 81 0.86 7.19 11.56
C ARG A 81 1.06 7.01 10.06
N ALA A 82 2.03 6.19 9.66
CA ALA A 82 2.23 5.83 8.26
C ALA A 82 0.95 5.25 7.65
N MET A 83 0.26 4.39 8.41
CA MET A 83 -1.00 3.78 7.99
C MET A 83 -2.18 4.77 7.98
N THR A 84 -2.22 5.78 8.86
CA THR A 84 -3.26 6.82 8.80
C THR A 84 -3.07 7.70 7.58
N ILE A 85 -1.84 8.18 7.32
CA ILE A 85 -1.49 8.97 6.14
C ILE A 85 -1.81 8.18 4.86
N LEU A 86 -1.42 6.90 4.81
CA LEU A 86 -1.71 6.05 3.64
C LEU A 86 -3.21 5.92 3.40
N ARG A 87 -4.02 5.80 4.45
CA ARG A 87 -5.48 5.71 4.33
C ARG A 87 -6.11 7.00 3.86
N GLU A 88 -5.64 8.14 4.35
CA GLU A 88 -6.09 9.46 3.89
C GLU A 88 -5.79 9.64 2.40
N LEU A 89 -4.55 9.35 1.98
CA LEU A 89 -4.15 9.39 0.56
C LEU A 89 -4.96 8.41 -0.30
N LEU A 90 -5.26 7.21 0.21
CA LEU A 90 -6.10 6.24 -0.49
C LEU A 90 -7.57 6.68 -0.58
N ALA A 91 -8.08 7.44 0.39
CA ALA A 91 -9.44 7.96 0.39
C ALA A 91 -9.60 9.13 -0.61
N GLU A 92 -8.56 9.93 -0.78
CA GLU A 92 -8.51 10.99 -1.80
C GLU A 92 -8.35 10.42 -3.21
N GLN A 93 -7.77 9.22 -3.34
CA GLN A 93 -7.66 8.60 -4.65
C GLN A 93 -9.02 8.15 -5.18
N PRO A 94 -9.31 8.43 -6.47
CA PRO A 94 -10.51 7.90 -7.10
C PRO A 94 -10.46 6.37 -7.03
N ILE A 95 -11.56 5.75 -6.58
CA ILE A 95 -11.65 4.29 -6.43
C ILE A 95 -11.16 3.65 -7.74
N PRO A 96 -10.07 2.88 -7.72
CA PRO A 96 -9.54 2.25 -8.91
C PRO A 96 -10.50 1.12 -9.28
N LEU A 97 -11.48 1.45 -10.10
CA LEU A 97 -12.48 0.54 -10.66
C LEU A 97 -11.87 -0.40 -11.72
N PHE A 98 -10.54 -0.56 -11.72
CA PHE A 98 -9.81 -1.55 -12.52
C PHE A 98 -9.95 -2.97 -11.98
N VAL A 99 -10.58 -3.16 -10.82
CA VAL A 99 -11.00 -4.50 -10.37
C VAL A 99 -12.15 -4.95 -11.26
N VAL A 100 -11.76 -5.47 -12.42
CA VAL A 100 -12.61 -6.28 -13.28
C VAL A 100 -13.26 -7.34 -12.41
N PRO A 101 -14.60 -7.38 -12.28
CA PRO A 101 -15.25 -8.50 -11.62
C PRO A 101 -14.84 -9.75 -12.39
N GLY A 102 -14.03 -10.59 -11.75
CA GLY A 102 -13.69 -11.89 -12.30
C GLY A 102 -14.97 -12.72 -12.45
N PRO A 103 -15.01 -13.66 -13.40
CA PRO A 103 -16.13 -14.59 -13.49
C PRO A 103 -16.24 -15.32 -12.13
N PRO A 104 -17.44 -15.74 -11.73
CA PRO A 104 -17.61 -16.53 -10.52
C PRO A 104 -16.65 -17.72 -10.56
N LEU A 105 -15.93 -17.97 -9.46
CA LEU A 105 -14.98 -19.07 -9.32
C LEU A 105 -15.71 -20.41 -9.51
N GLN A 106 -15.75 -20.90 -10.73
CA GLN A 106 -16.16 -22.26 -11.03
C GLN A 106 -14.95 -23.17 -10.83
N ARG A 107 -15.07 -24.18 -9.98
CA ARG A 107 -14.05 -25.22 -9.76
C ARG A 107 -13.98 -26.11 -11.00
N MET A 108 -13.38 -25.59 -12.06
CA MET A 108 -13.11 -26.29 -13.31
C MET A 108 -11.59 -26.40 -13.46
N HIS A 109 -11.10 -27.52 -13.98
CA HIS A 109 -9.68 -27.73 -14.21
C HIS A 109 -9.15 -26.62 -15.14
N MET A 110 -8.30 -25.74 -14.61
CA MET A 110 -7.84 -24.56 -15.34
C MET A 110 -6.75 -24.97 -16.31
N LYS A 111 -7.05 -24.95 -17.62
CA LYS A 111 -6.04 -25.03 -18.68
C LYS A 111 -5.60 -23.61 -19.03
N PRO A 112 -4.33 -23.22 -18.76
CA PRO A 112 -3.86 -21.85 -19.00
C PRO A 112 -3.92 -21.45 -20.48
N GLU A 113 -3.71 -22.40 -21.39
CA GLU A 113 -3.77 -22.20 -22.84
C GLU A 113 -5.17 -21.82 -23.36
N GLU A 114 -6.22 -22.11 -22.59
CA GLU A 114 -7.60 -21.83 -22.97
C GLU A 114 -8.11 -20.51 -22.38
N MET A 115 -7.38 -19.84 -21.48
CA MET A 115 -7.85 -18.63 -20.78
C MET A 115 -8.19 -17.48 -21.74
N ASP A 116 -7.35 -17.22 -22.73
CA ASP A 116 -7.56 -16.13 -23.71
C ASP A 116 -8.63 -16.44 -24.75
N ARG A 117 -9.02 -17.73 -24.89
CA ARG A 117 -10.02 -18.18 -25.86
C ARG A 117 -11.44 -18.19 -25.29
N ARG A 118 -11.61 -17.93 -23.99
CA ARG A 118 -12.92 -18.02 -23.34
C ARG A 118 -13.87 -16.92 -23.86
N PRO A 119 -15.08 -17.28 -24.30
CA PRO A 119 -16.05 -16.32 -24.84
C PRO A 119 -16.37 -15.17 -23.87
N TRP A 120 -16.38 -15.44 -22.56
CA TRP A 120 -16.66 -14.43 -21.55
C TRP A 120 -15.58 -13.34 -21.49
N VAL A 121 -14.29 -13.65 -21.74
CA VAL A 121 -13.21 -12.66 -21.77
C VAL A 121 -13.44 -11.67 -22.90
N ARG A 122 -13.86 -12.16 -24.06
CA ARG A 122 -14.16 -11.33 -25.24
C ARG A 122 -15.39 -10.45 -25.01
N VAL A 123 -16.46 -11.00 -24.43
CA VAL A 123 -17.68 -10.25 -24.08
C VAL A 123 -17.36 -9.20 -23.01
N PHE A 124 -16.58 -9.56 -22.00
CA PHE A 124 -16.19 -8.67 -20.92
C PHE A 124 -15.30 -7.52 -21.41
N LEU A 125 -14.26 -7.80 -22.18
CA LEU A 125 -13.38 -6.75 -22.73
C LEU A 125 -14.13 -5.82 -23.70
N ARG A 126 -15.13 -6.32 -24.43
CA ARG A 126 -15.87 -5.55 -25.43
C ARG A 126 -17.04 -4.75 -24.87
N LEU A 127 -17.72 -5.25 -23.85
CA LEU A 127 -18.93 -4.63 -23.29
C LEU A 127 -18.76 -4.29 -21.80
N GLY A 128 -18.29 -5.24 -21.00
CA GLY A 128 -18.15 -5.06 -19.55
C GLY A 128 -17.18 -3.94 -19.17
N ARG A 129 -15.97 -3.94 -19.73
CA ARG A 129 -14.93 -2.95 -19.44
C ARG A 129 -15.33 -1.51 -19.83
N PRO A 130 -15.84 -1.22 -21.04
CA PRO A 130 -16.27 0.14 -21.37
C PRO A 130 -17.47 0.59 -20.55
N LEU A 131 -18.48 -0.27 -20.34
CA LEU A 131 -19.64 0.07 -19.50
C LEU A 131 -19.22 0.34 -18.06
N TRP A 132 -18.33 -0.47 -17.51
CA TRP A 132 -17.80 -0.28 -16.17
C TRP A 132 -16.97 1.00 -16.04
N SER A 133 -16.15 1.33 -17.04
CA SER A 133 -15.43 2.60 -17.05
C SER A 133 -16.36 3.82 -17.18
N MET A 134 -17.47 3.67 -17.92
CA MET A 134 -18.47 4.71 -18.07
C MET A 134 -19.26 4.92 -16.76
N THR A 135 -19.73 3.84 -16.13
CA THR A 135 -20.41 3.93 -14.83
C THR A 135 -19.45 4.48 -13.78
N ALA A 136 -18.21 3.98 -13.73
CA ALA A 136 -17.15 4.50 -12.87
C ALA A 136 -16.97 6.02 -13.00
N TYR A 137 -16.90 6.52 -14.23
CA TYR A 137 -16.76 7.95 -14.51
C TYR A 137 -17.99 8.75 -14.04
N PHE A 138 -19.19 8.24 -14.29
CA PHE A 138 -20.43 8.83 -13.77
C PHE A 138 -20.46 8.86 -12.24
N PHE A 139 -19.98 7.80 -11.58
CA PHE A 139 -19.97 7.73 -10.11
C PHE A 139 -18.87 8.57 -9.45
N ASN A 140 -17.76 8.81 -10.14
CA ASN A 140 -16.65 9.65 -9.65
C ASN A 140 -16.77 11.14 -10.02
N THR A 141 -17.82 11.56 -10.72
CA THR A 141 -17.99 12.97 -11.11
C THR A 141 -18.97 13.68 -10.18
N ARG A 142 -18.78 15.02 -10.04
CA ARG A 142 -19.70 15.92 -9.31
C ARG A 142 -21.15 15.90 -9.80
N LEU A 143 -21.43 15.19 -10.89
CA LEU A 143 -22.78 14.95 -11.38
C LEU A 143 -23.65 14.20 -10.37
N ILE A 144 -23.08 13.25 -9.63
CA ILE A 144 -23.83 12.56 -8.57
C ILE A 144 -24.15 13.47 -7.42
N ASP A 145 -23.20 14.31 -7.01
CA ASP A 145 -23.44 15.29 -5.95
C ASP A 145 -24.56 16.25 -6.36
N ILE A 146 -24.57 16.72 -7.61
CA ILE A 146 -25.64 17.57 -8.16
C ILE A 146 -26.99 16.84 -8.18
N PHE A 147 -27.02 15.57 -8.62
CA PHE A 147 -28.25 14.77 -8.64
C PHE A 147 -28.80 14.51 -7.24
N GLN A 148 -27.92 14.20 -6.28
CA GLN A 148 -28.30 14.04 -4.88
C GLN A 148 -28.81 15.35 -4.29
N TYR A 149 -28.17 16.48 -4.60
CA TYR A 149 -28.62 17.80 -4.16
C TYR A 149 -30.01 18.15 -4.72
N ALA A 150 -30.24 17.85 -5.99
CA ALA A 150 -31.54 18.06 -6.65
C ALA A 150 -32.63 17.17 -6.03
N LEU A 151 -32.33 15.90 -5.73
CA LEU A 151 -33.25 14.99 -5.03
C LEU A 151 -33.58 15.46 -3.62
N LEU A 152 -32.58 15.97 -2.89
CA LEU A 152 -32.77 16.50 -1.54
C LEU A 152 -33.66 17.75 -1.56
N LEU A 153 -33.43 18.68 -2.51
CA LEU A 153 -34.28 19.84 -2.74
C LEU A 153 -35.72 19.44 -3.11
N ALA A 154 -35.90 18.48 -4.01
CA ALA A 154 -37.21 17.97 -4.38
C ALA A 154 -37.94 17.33 -3.19
N GLY A 155 -37.23 16.55 -2.37
CA GLY A 155 -37.77 15.95 -1.14
C GLY A 155 -38.23 17.01 -0.13
N LEU A 156 -37.43 18.06 0.09
CA LEU A 156 -37.79 19.19 0.95
C LEU A 156 -39.02 19.94 0.43
N TYR A 157 -39.10 20.15 -0.88
CA TYR A 157 -40.25 20.83 -1.50
C TYR A 157 -41.55 20.04 -1.34
N ILE A 158 -41.49 18.71 -1.50
CA ILE A 158 -42.65 17.83 -1.27
C ILE A 158 -43.06 17.86 0.20
N LEU A 159 -42.10 17.82 1.13
CA LEU A 159 -42.37 17.88 2.57
C LEU A 159 -43.04 19.19 2.99
N ASP A 160 -42.54 20.34 2.50
CA ASP A 160 -43.14 21.66 2.76
C ASP A 160 -44.55 21.77 2.14
N ALA A 161 -44.76 21.19 0.95
CA ALA A 161 -46.07 21.15 0.32
C ALA A 161 -47.09 20.25 1.07
N THR A 162 -46.64 19.24 1.80
CA THR A 162 -47.50 18.37 2.63
C THR A 162 -47.78 18.93 4.03
N LEU A 163 -46.97 19.87 4.52
CA LEU A 163 -47.10 20.48 5.84
C LEU A 163 -47.99 21.74 5.83
N ARG A 164 -48.30 22.29 4.65
CA ARG A 164 -49.29 23.36 4.44
C ARG A 164 -50.68 22.80 4.16
#